data_AF-A0A1H8YRU5-F1
#
_entry.id   AF-A0A1H8YRU5-F1
#
_cell.length_a   1.000
_cell.length_b   1.000
_cell.length_c   1.000
_cell.angle_alpha   90.00
_cell.angle_beta   90.00
_cell.angle_gamma   90.00
#
_symmetry.space_group_name_H-M   'P 1'
#
loop_
_entity.id
_entity.type
_entity.pdbx_description
1 polymer ?
#
loop_
_entity_poly.entity_id
_entity_poly.type
_entity_poly.pdbx_seq_one_letter_code
_entity_poly.pdbx_strand_id
1 'polypeptide(L)' 'MLIQSLRELEHDEIVHREAHAEIPPRVEHSLTERCQAWPETLEPS' A
#
# COMPACT_ATOMS: atom_id res chain seq x y z
N MET A 1 -1.38 16.11 4.36
CA MET A 1 -2.01 15.26 5.40
C MET A 1 -1.86 13.81 4.96
N LEU A 2 -1.54 12.88 5.87
CA LEU A 2 -1.19 11.48 5.56
C LEU A 2 -2.22 10.73 4.68
N ILE A 3 -3.51 11.05 4.84
CA ILE A 3 -4.62 10.46 4.09
C ILE A 3 -4.63 10.88 2.61
N GLN A 4 -4.18 12.09 2.27
CA GLN A 4 -4.09 12.50 0.86
C GLN A 4 -3.05 11.65 0.13
N SER A 5 -1.87 11.48 0.74
CA SER A 5 -0.78 10.71 0.16
C SER A 5 -1.15 9.24 -0.02
N LEU A 6 -1.89 8.63 0.92
CA LEU A 6 -2.37 7.26 0.76
C LEU A 6 -3.36 7.13 -0.41
N ARG A 7 -4.26 8.10 -0.60
CA ARG A 7 -5.20 8.10 -1.75
C ARG A 7 -4.51 8.27 -3.08
N GLU A 8 -3.46 9.09 -3.14
CA GLU A 8 -2.62 9.25 -4.34
C GLU A 8 -1.89 7.93 -4.66
N LEU A 9 -1.32 7.27 -3.64
CA LEU A 9 -0.68 5.96 -3.81
C LEU A 9 -1.66 4.82 -4.15
N GLU A 10 -2.91 4.88 -3.66
CA GLU A 10 -3.98 3.97 -4.11
C GLU A 10 -4.37 4.25 -5.57
N HIS A 11 -4.43 5.53 -5.98
CA HIS A 11 -4.77 5.94 -7.35
C HIS A 11 -3.70 5.51 -8.36
N ASP A 12 -2.43 5.62 -7.98
CA ASP A 12 -1.28 5.22 -8.79
C ASP A 12 -1.07 3.69 -8.79
N GLU A 13 -1.98 2.93 -8.16
CA GLU A 13 -1.93 1.48 -7.96
C GLU A 13 -0.59 1.04 -7.33
N ILE A 14 -0.07 1.82 -6.39
CA ILE A 14 1.16 1.55 -5.62
C ILE A 14 0.81 0.85 -4.30
N VAL A 15 -0.30 1.24 -3.69
CA VAL A 15 -0.83 0.65 -2.44
C VAL A 15 -2.15 -0.03 -2.72
N HIS A 16 -2.25 -1.32 -2.35
CA HIS A 16 -3.50 -2.06 -2.29
C HIS A 16 -4.06 -2.02 -0.88
N ARG A 17 -5.36 -1.78 -0.77
CA ARG A 17 -6.10 -1.84 0.49
C ARG A 17 -6.97 -3.08 0.50
N GLU A 18 -6.69 -3.98 1.44
CA GLU A 18 -7.50 -5.16 1.67
C GLU A 18 -8.27 -5.00 2.99
N ALA A 19 -9.58 -5.20 2.94
CA ALA A 19 -10.45 -5.14 4.11
C ALA A 19 -10.91 -6.56 4.47
N HIS A 20 -10.46 -7.05 5.62
CA HIS A 20 -10.81 -8.37 6.14
C HIS A 20 -12.03 -8.24 7.05
N ALA A 21 -13.14 -8.83 6.61
CA ALA A 21 -14.40 -8.88 7.36
C ALA A 21 -14.39 -9.97 8.47
N GLU A 22 -13.23 -10.29 9.03
CA GLU A 22 -13.11 -11.18 10.18
C GLU A 22 -13.48 -10.45 11.49
N ILE A 23 -13.63 -11.18 12.58
CA ILE A 23 -13.83 -10.59 13.91
C ILE A 23 -12.55 -10.83 14.72
N PRO A 24 -11.84 -9.76 15.14
CA PRO A 24 -12.11 -8.34 14.91
C PRO A 24 -11.76 -7.89 13.47
N PRO A 25 -12.50 -6.91 12.89
CA PRO A 25 -12.25 -6.46 11.52
C PRO A 25 -10.88 -5.81 11.39
N ARG A 26 -10.16 -6.16 10.32
CA ARG A 26 -8.81 -5.63 10.03
C ARG A 26 -8.77 -5.03 8.63
N VAL A 27 -7.97 -3.97 8.50
CA VAL A 27 -7.67 -3.33 7.22
C VAL A 27 -6.16 -3.33 7.07
N GLU A 28 -5.68 -3.95 5.99
CA GLU A 28 -4.27 -4.03 5.68
C GLU A 28 -3.97 -3.19 4.44
N HIS A 29 -2.87 -2.45 4.50
CA HIS A 29 -2.34 -1.68 3.39
C HIS A 29 -1.04 -2.33 2.96
N SER A 30 -1.01 -2.88 1.76
CA SER A 30 0.14 -3.58 1.20
C SER A 30 0.59 -2.88 -0.08
N LEU A 31 1.87 -2.97 -0.42
CA LEU A 31 2.32 -2.53 -1.75
C LEU A 31 1.73 -3.45 -2.82
N THR A 32 1.38 -2.92 -3.98
CA THR A 32 0.94 -3.73 -5.11
C THR A 32 2.08 -4.58 -5.66
N GLU A 33 1.75 -5.68 -6.35
CA GLU A 33 2.75 -6.58 -6.95
C GLU A 33 3.73 -5.85 -7.87
N ARG A 34 3.26 -4.81 -8.58
CA ARG A 34 4.10 -3.95 -9.44
C ARG A 34 5.21 -3.25 -8.66
N CYS A 35 4.92 -2.77 -7.46
CA CYS A 35 5.90 -2.11 -6.60
C CYS A 35 6.74 -3.13 -5.79
N GLN A 36 6.15 -4.26 -5.38
CA GLN A 36 6.92 -5.35 -4.76
C GLN A 36 7.95 -5.97 -5.71
N ALA A 37 7.66 -5.99 -7.01
CA ALA A 37 8.57 -6.44 -8.07
C ALA A 37 9.64 -5.39 -8.45
N TRP A 38 9.52 -4.15 -7.95
CA TRP A 38 10.54 -3.10 -8.05
C TRP A 38 11.25 -2.82 -6.70
N PRO A 39 11.85 -3.82 -6.04
CA PRO A 39 12.64 -3.57 -4.83
C PRO A 39 14.01 -2.94 -5.14
N GLU A 40 14.32 -2.62 -6.40
CA GLU A 40 15.69 -2.33 -6.85
C GLU A 40 16.30 -1.05 -6.27
N THR A 41 15.55 -0.12 -5.67
CA THR A 41 16.20 1.06 -5.07
C THR A 41 15.35 1.71 -3.98
N LEU A 42 15.49 1.24 -2.75
CA LEU A 42 15.28 2.05 -1.55
C LEU A 42 16.31 1.66 -0.48
N GLU A 43 17.59 1.61 -0.84
CA GLU A 43 18.66 1.75 0.15
C GLU A 43 18.91 3.25 0.33
N PRO A 44 18.63 3.83 1.51
CA PRO A 44 19.04 5.19 1.80
C PRO A 44 20.58 5.21 1.86
N SER A 45 21.21 5.86 0.87
CA SER A 45 22.65 6.17 0.87
C SER A 45 23.00 7.22 1.91
#